data_AF-A0A7U7GEP4-F1
#
_entry.id   AF-A0A7U7GEP4-F1
#
_cell.length_a   1.000
_cell.length_b   1.000
_cell.length_c   1.000
_cell.angle_alpha   90.00
_cell.angle_beta   90.00
_cell.angle_gamma   90.00
#
_symmetry.space_group_name_H-M   'P 1'
#
loop_
_entity.id
_entity.type
_entity.pdbx_description
1 polymer ?
#
loop_
_entity_poly.entity_id
_entity_poly.type
_entity_poly.pdbx_seq_one_letter_code
_entity_poly.pdbx_strand_id
1 'polypeptide(L)'
;MGLRMKFNLVLLLAFVIGLALAGYLSDRILKDNAREEVLQSARIMMESALGARAYTAEHVKPLLTLQMKRQFLPQTVSAYAAAQSFKALRTKFPEYTYKEAALNPTNPNDRASDWEADIIQEFRNNAERKELIVERDTPTGRMLNLGRPLGIYDAGCLSCHGKVEDAPKTMTDIYGVNNGFGWKLNEIIGAQVVTVPMSVPLARAQKTLTTFMILLGGVFLLLLVLLNILLHFVVIRPVVRMATIATEVSMGKPDVPEYVKPGSDEISSLSQSFSRMRLSLESAMKMLGE
;
A
#
# COMPACT_ATOMS: atom_id res chain seq x y z
N MET A 1 -43.49 10.79 -8.19
CA MET A 1 -42.09 11.10 -7.81
C MET A 1 -41.69 12.43 -8.44
N GLY A 2 -41.48 13.48 -7.63
CA GLY A 2 -41.20 14.84 -8.14
C GLY A 2 -39.84 14.93 -8.86
N LEU A 3 -39.67 15.97 -9.68
CA LEU A 3 -38.45 16.19 -10.48
C LEU A 3 -37.16 16.20 -9.62
N ARG A 4 -37.23 16.80 -8.41
CA ARG A 4 -36.14 16.78 -7.41
C ARG A 4 -35.68 15.37 -7.05
N MET A 5 -36.65 14.49 -6.79
CA MET A 5 -36.36 13.14 -6.33
C MET A 5 -35.72 12.31 -7.44
N LYS A 6 -36.19 12.43 -8.68
CA LYS A 6 -35.58 11.76 -9.83
C LYS A 6 -34.14 12.22 -10.06
N PHE A 7 -33.91 13.54 -10.03
CA PHE A 7 -32.57 14.11 -10.21
C PHE A 7 -31.62 13.68 -9.09
N ASN A 8 -32.03 13.80 -7.83
CA ASN A 8 -31.19 13.41 -6.69
C ASN A 8 -30.90 11.91 -6.66
N LEU A 9 -31.83 11.07 -7.10
CA LEU A 9 -31.58 9.62 -7.19
C LEU A 9 -30.46 9.30 -8.21
N VAL A 10 -30.52 9.90 -9.40
CA VAL A 10 -29.49 9.72 -10.43
C VAL A 10 -28.14 10.26 -9.96
N LEU A 11 -28.13 11.44 -9.35
CA LEU A 11 -26.91 12.07 -8.83
C LEU A 11 -26.27 11.24 -7.72
N LEU A 12 -27.09 10.76 -6.77
CA LEU A 12 -26.62 9.91 -5.67
C LEU A 12 -26.08 8.59 -6.20
N LEU A 13 -26.76 7.95 -7.17
CA LEU A 13 -26.27 6.73 -7.81
C LEU A 13 -24.90 6.96 -8.47
N ALA A 14 -24.76 8.04 -9.25
CA ALA A 14 -23.49 8.40 -9.90
C ALA A 14 -22.37 8.62 -8.88
N PHE A 15 -22.66 9.29 -7.76
CA PHE A 15 -21.68 9.52 -6.70
C PHE A 15 -21.30 8.25 -5.95
N VAL A 16 -22.26 7.37 -5.65
CA VAL A 16 -21.96 6.09 -5.01
C VAL A 16 -21.05 5.25 -5.89
N ILE A 17 -21.34 5.18 -7.20
CA ILE A 17 -20.50 4.46 -8.16
C ILE A 17 -19.10 5.09 -8.24
N GLY A 18 -19.02 6.42 -8.34
CA GLY A 18 -17.75 7.14 -8.40
C GLY A 18 -16.89 6.97 -7.15
N LEU A 19 -17.49 7.07 -5.96
CA LEU A 19 -16.81 6.85 -4.68
C LEU A 19 -16.36 5.40 -4.51
N ALA A 20 -17.20 4.44 -4.90
CA ALA A 20 -16.83 3.02 -4.82
C ALA A 20 -15.64 2.72 -5.74
N LEU A 21 -15.66 3.24 -6.98
CA LEU A 21 -14.57 3.06 -7.93
C LEU A 21 -13.28 3.73 -7.45
N ALA A 22 -13.36 4.98 -6.99
CA ALA A 22 -12.22 5.70 -6.44
C ALA A 22 -11.65 4.98 -5.22
N GLY A 23 -12.50 4.56 -4.28
CA GLY A 23 -12.09 3.83 -3.09
C GLY A 23 -11.39 2.51 -3.43
N TYR A 24 -11.92 1.74 -4.38
CA TYR A 24 -11.34 0.48 -4.83
C TYR A 24 -9.96 0.67 -5.50
N LEU A 25 -9.85 1.64 -6.42
CA LEU A 25 -8.58 1.92 -7.11
C LEU A 25 -7.53 2.49 -6.15
N SER A 26 -7.91 3.43 -5.29
CA SER A 26 -7.01 4.01 -4.29
C SER A 26 -6.54 2.98 -3.27
N ASP A 27 -7.41 2.07 -2.81
CA ASP A 27 -7.02 0.99 -1.88
C ASP A 27 -5.93 0.10 -2.47
N ARG A 28 -6.10 -0.33 -3.73
CA ARG A 28 -5.09 -1.12 -4.47
C ARG A 28 -3.76 -0.37 -4.55
N ILE A 29 -3.79 0.85 -5.07
CA ILE A 29 -2.59 1.69 -5.26
C ILE A 29 -1.87 1.93 -3.93
N LEU A 30 -2.60 2.26 -2.87
CA LEU A 30 -2.01 2.54 -1.56
C LEU A 30 -1.40 1.30 -0.91
N LYS A 31 -2.01 0.13 -1.07
CA LYS A 31 -1.46 -1.15 -0.58
C LYS A 31 -0.21 -1.57 -1.36
N ASP A 32 -0.23 -1.42 -2.68
CA ASP A 32 0.91 -1.74 -3.54
C ASP A 32 2.10 -0.82 -3.22
N ASN A 33 1.85 0.49 -3.06
CA ASN A 33 2.87 1.44 -2.64
C ASN A 33 3.43 1.13 -1.24
N ALA A 34 2.57 0.78 -0.28
CA ALA A 34 3.01 0.39 1.06
C ALA A 34 3.88 -0.88 1.03
N ARG A 35 3.54 -1.84 0.17
CA ARG A 35 4.33 -3.05 -0.04
C ARG A 35 5.71 -2.72 -0.63
N GLU A 36 5.76 -1.85 -1.64
CA GLU A 36 7.03 -1.46 -2.26
C GLU A 36 7.93 -0.66 -1.29
N GLU A 37 7.36 0.20 -0.44
CA GLU A 37 8.07 0.90 0.63
C GLU A 37 8.72 -0.09 1.63
N VAL A 38 7.97 -1.12 2.04
CA VAL A 38 8.50 -2.20 2.90
C VAL A 38 9.63 -2.95 2.20
N LEU A 39 9.44 -3.29 0.92
CA LEU A 39 10.42 -4.03 0.14
C LEU A 39 11.73 -3.25 -0.04
N GLN A 40 11.63 -1.96 -0.35
CA GLN A 40 12.78 -1.07 -0.45
C GLN A 40 13.51 -0.96 0.89
N SER A 41 12.78 -0.83 1.99
CA SER A 41 13.36 -0.82 3.34
C SER A 41 14.11 -2.12 3.64
N ALA A 42 13.54 -3.28 3.28
CA ALA A 42 14.17 -4.58 3.42
C ALA A 42 15.45 -4.71 2.58
N ARG A 43 15.46 -4.19 1.34
CA ARG A 43 16.65 -4.15 0.49
C ARG A 43 17.75 -3.29 1.08
N ILE A 44 17.43 -2.09 1.58
CA ILE A 44 18.41 -1.21 2.23
C ILE A 44 19.01 -1.87 3.47
N MET A 45 18.18 -2.55 4.28
CA MET A 45 18.66 -3.31 5.43
C MET A 45 19.59 -4.46 4.99
N MET A 46 19.22 -5.20 3.95
CA MET A 46 20.06 -6.26 3.39
C MET A 46 21.42 -5.72 2.93
N GLU A 47 21.44 -4.64 2.15
CA GLU A 47 22.69 -4.00 1.71
C GLU A 47 23.51 -3.46 2.88
N SER A 48 22.86 -2.93 3.92
CA SER A 48 23.55 -2.48 5.15
C SER A 48 24.23 -3.64 5.87
N ALA A 49 23.57 -4.80 5.96
CA ALA A 49 24.15 -6.01 6.51
C ALA A 49 25.35 -6.49 5.67
N LEU A 50 25.18 -6.54 4.35
CA LEU A 50 26.24 -6.92 3.42
C LEU A 50 27.43 -5.98 3.46
N GLY A 51 27.21 -4.67 3.59
CA GLY A 51 28.27 -3.69 3.79
C GLY A 51 29.06 -3.93 5.08
N ALA A 52 28.40 -4.23 6.19
CA ALA A 52 29.07 -4.60 7.44
C ALA A 52 29.91 -5.89 7.30
N ARG A 53 29.41 -6.87 6.55
CA ARG A 53 30.12 -8.12 6.23
C ARG A 53 31.38 -7.85 5.41
N ALA A 54 31.25 -7.08 4.33
CA ALA A 54 32.35 -6.71 3.45
C ALA A 54 33.44 -5.94 4.21
N TYR A 55 33.05 -4.91 4.98
CA TYR A 55 33.99 -4.15 5.81
C TYR A 55 34.76 -5.04 6.80
N THR A 56 34.05 -5.98 7.45
CA THR A 56 34.69 -6.91 8.39
C THR A 56 35.69 -7.83 7.69
N ALA A 57 35.34 -8.36 6.52
CA ALA A 57 36.20 -9.25 5.76
C ALA A 57 37.44 -8.54 5.18
N GLU A 58 37.25 -7.33 4.65
CA GLU A 58 38.29 -6.59 3.92
C GLU A 58 39.19 -5.76 4.84
N HIS A 59 38.65 -5.19 5.91
CA HIS A 59 39.39 -4.23 6.76
C HIS A 59 39.66 -4.74 8.17
N VAL A 60 38.75 -5.51 8.77
CA VAL A 60 38.92 -5.95 10.18
C VAL A 60 39.72 -7.25 10.28
N LYS A 61 39.34 -8.27 9.50
CA LYS A 61 39.97 -9.60 9.55
C LYS A 61 41.50 -9.54 9.34
N PRO A 62 42.06 -8.80 8.35
CA PRO A 62 43.50 -8.78 8.13
C PRO A 62 44.29 -8.30 9.36
N LEU A 63 43.77 -7.30 10.08
CA LEU A 63 44.40 -6.70 11.26
C LEU A 63 44.45 -7.62 12.49
N LEU A 64 43.63 -8.67 12.52
CA LEU A 64 43.48 -9.56 13.67
C LEU A 64 43.96 -11.00 13.39
N THR A 65 44.50 -11.27 12.18
CA THR A 65 44.93 -12.60 11.74
C THR A 65 45.91 -13.28 12.71
N LEU A 66 46.85 -12.52 13.30
CA LEU A 66 47.83 -13.07 14.24
C LEU A 66 47.19 -13.38 15.60
N GLN A 67 46.29 -12.53 16.08
CA GLN A 67 45.55 -12.71 17.33
C GLN A 67 44.64 -13.94 17.25
N MET A 68 44.02 -14.18 16.09
CA MET A 68 43.16 -15.34 15.83
C MET A 68 43.88 -16.69 16.04
N LYS A 69 45.21 -16.74 15.84
CA LYS A 69 46.01 -17.94 16.10
C LYS A 69 46.11 -18.28 17.59
N ARG A 70 45.94 -17.29 18.48
CA ARG A 70 46.01 -17.45 19.93
C ARG A 70 44.64 -17.61 20.57
N GLN A 71 43.65 -16.86 20.07
CA GLN A 71 42.28 -16.88 20.56
C GLN A 71 41.33 -16.55 19.41
N PHE A 72 40.24 -17.31 19.30
CA PHE A 72 39.23 -17.02 18.28
C PHE A 72 38.46 -15.76 18.66
N LEU A 73 38.37 -14.83 17.72
CA LEU A 73 37.68 -13.56 17.87
C LEU A 73 36.50 -13.54 16.90
N PRO A 74 35.25 -13.72 17.37
CA PRO A 74 34.07 -13.70 16.49
C PRO A 74 33.94 -12.42 15.65
N GLN A 75 34.52 -11.31 16.11
CA GLN A 75 34.55 -10.02 15.43
C GLN A 75 35.25 -10.04 14.06
N THR A 76 36.05 -11.06 13.74
CA THR A 76 36.68 -11.24 12.43
C THR A 76 35.80 -12.00 11.44
N VAL A 77 34.68 -12.57 11.89
CA VAL A 77 33.72 -13.28 11.04
C VAL A 77 32.78 -12.27 10.42
N SER A 78 32.67 -12.26 9.10
CA SER A 78 31.88 -11.26 8.35
C SER A 78 30.43 -11.16 8.85
N ALA A 79 29.77 -12.30 9.08
CA ALA A 79 28.41 -12.35 9.59
C ALA A 79 28.22 -11.73 10.99
N TYR A 80 29.27 -11.72 11.83
CA TYR A 80 29.16 -11.29 13.23
C TYR A 80 28.81 -9.81 13.34
N ALA A 81 29.49 -8.94 12.59
CA ALA A 81 29.23 -7.50 12.64
C ALA A 81 27.81 -7.16 12.15
N ALA A 82 27.35 -7.84 11.10
CA ALA A 82 25.98 -7.69 10.60
C ALA A 82 24.95 -8.13 11.66
N ALA A 83 25.10 -9.33 12.21
CA ALA A 83 24.21 -9.85 13.24
C ALA A 83 24.17 -8.96 14.49
N GLN A 84 25.32 -8.48 14.99
CA GLN A 84 25.36 -7.59 16.16
C GLN A 84 24.74 -6.21 15.89
N SER A 85 24.96 -5.66 14.69
CA SER A 85 24.37 -4.37 14.31
C SER A 85 22.84 -4.45 14.27
N PHE A 86 22.29 -5.53 13.73
CA PHE A 86 20.84 -5.77 13.72
C PHE A 86 20.30 -6.15 15.10
N LYS A 87 21.09 -6.80 15.96
CA LYS A 87 20.73 -6.99 17.37
C LYS A 87 20.56 -5.65 18.10
N ALA A 88 21.44 -4.68 17.83
CA ALA A 88 21.31 -3.33 18.36
C ALA A 88 20.09 -2.60 17.75
N LEU A 89 19.86 -2.72 16.44
CA LEU A 89 18.68 -2.16 15.77
C LEU A 89 17.37 -2.64 16.41
N ARG A 90 17.28 -3.93 16.75
CA ARG A 90 16.11 -4.55 17.37
C ARG A 90 15.74 -3.97 18.73
N THR A 91 16.65 -3.29 19.42
CA THR A 91 16.31 -2.59 20.67
C THR A 91 15.34 -1.42 20.44
N LYS A 92 15.38 -0.81 19.25
CA LYS A 92 14.48 0.27 18.83
C LYS A 92 13.39 -0.22 17.88
N PHE A 93 13.67 -1.26 17.11
CA PHE A 93 12.77 -1.84 16.11
C PHE A 93 12.64 -3.36 16.30
N PRO A 94 11.91 -3.86 17.32
CA PRO A 94 11.94 -5.26 17.74
C PRO A 94 11.54 -6.28 16.67
N GLU A 95 10.63 -5.88 15.77
CA GLU A 95 10.07 -6.71 14.70
C GLU A 95 10.94 -6.74 13.43
N TYR A 96 11.99 -5.90 13.37
CA TYR A 96 12.89 -5.82 12.22
C TYR A 96 14.08 -6.73 12.46
N THR A 97 14.22 -7.81 11.70
CA THR A 97 15.28 -8.79 11.93
C THR A 97 16.13 -9.04 10.70
N TYR A 98 17.39 -9.38 10.94
CA TYR A 98 18.30 -9.94 9.96
C TYR A 98 18.88 -11.23 10.53
N LYS A 99 18.93 -12.28 9.72
CA LYS A 99 19.53 -13.57 10.09
C LYS A 99 20.22 -14.18 8.87
N GLU A 100 21.39 -14.75 9.07
CA GLU A 100 22.05 -15.62 8.09
C GLU A 100 21.66 -17.06 8.39
N ALA A 101 20.48 -17.47 7.93
CA ALA A 101 19.95 -18.80 8.18
C ALA A 101 20.69 -19.84 7.33
N ALA A 102 21.32 -20.82 7.95
CA ALA A 102 22.01 -21.91 7.25
C ALA A 102 21.48 -23.28 7.67
N LEU A 103 21.58 -24.25 6.76
CA LEU A 103 21.16 -25.64 7.03
C LEU A 103 22.09 -26.32 8.03
N ASN A 104 23.39 -26.04 7.94
CA ASN A 104 24.43 -26.52 8.85
C ASN A 104 25.35 -25.36 9.28
N PRO A 105 24.91 -24.49 10.20
CA PRO A 105 25.69 -23.34 10.67
C PRO A 105 26.74 -23.75 11.71
N THR A 106 27.82 -22.98 11.83
CA THR A 106 28.75 -23.12 12.97
C THR A 106 28.11 -22.74 14.30
N ASN A 107 27.32 -21.66 14.31
CA ASN A 107 26.56 -21.24 15.48
C ASN A 107 25.13 -21.79 15.40
N PRO A 108 24.67 -22.61 16.35
CA PRO A 108 23.32 -23.18 16.33
C PRO A 108 22.18 -22.16 16.28
N ASN A 109 22.41 -20.93 16.74
CA ASN A 109 21.41 -19.86 16.65
C ASN A 109 21.09 -19.43 15.21
N ASP A 110 22.01 -19.71 14.28
CA ASP A 110 21.87 -19.40 12.86
C ASP A 110 21.21 -20.55 12.08
N ARG A 111 20.77 -21.61 12.77
CA ARG A 111 20.12 -22.76 12.13
C ARG A 111 18.81 -22.31 11.51
N ALA A 112 18.61 -22.66 10.24
CA ALA A 112 17.39 -22.41 9.53
C ALA A 112 16.21 -23.08 10.25
N SER A 113 15.15 -22.33 10.47
CA SER A 113 13.82 -22.86 10.73
C SER A 113 13.21 -23.43 9.45
N ASP A 114 12.11 -24.16 9.56
CA ASP A 114 11.52 -24.89 8.43
C ASP A 114 11.22 -23.97 7.23
N TRP A 115 10.60 -22.81 7.46
CA TRP A 115 10.31 -21.87 6.37
C TRP A 115 11.57 -21.19 5.80
N GLU A 116 12.63 -21.04 6.60
CA GLU A 116 13.92 -20.53 6.10
C GLU A 116 14.59 -21.58 5.23
N ALA A 117 14.46 -22.87 5.59
CA ALA A 117 14.95 -23.97 4.79
C ALA A 117 14.27 -24.02 3.42
N ASP A 118 12.97 -23.72 3.33
CA ASP A 118 12.27 -23.62 2.04
C ASP A 118 12.86 -22.52 1.13
N ILE A 119 13.20 -21.37 1.69
CA ILE A 119 13.89 -20.28 0.96
C ILE A 119 15.27 -20.76 0.47
N ILE A 120 16.02 -21.46 1.31
CA ILE A 120 17.34 -22.00 0.95
C ILE A 120 17.22 -23.01 -0.20
N GLN A 121 16.20 -23.88 -0.15
CA GLN A 121 15.97 -24.87 -1.19
C GLN A 121 15.55 -24.25 -2.51
N GLU A 122 14.74 -23.19 -2.50
CA GLU A 122 14.42 -22.44 -3.72
C GLU A 122 15.70 -21.88 -4.38
N PHE A 123 16.64 -21.34 -3.60
CA PHE A 123 17.92 -20.88 -4.15
C PHE A 123 18.81 -22.02 -4.65
N ARG A 124 18.84 -23.17 -3.96
CA ARG A 124 19.58 -24.37 -4.41
C ARG A 124 19.03 -24.93 -5.72
N ASN A 125 17.71 -24.92 -5.86
CA ASN A 125 17.02 -25.45 -7.05
C ASN A 125 17.05 -24.45 -8.22
N ASN A 126 17.31 -23.17 -7.95
CA ASN A 126 17.21 -22.11 -8.93
C ASN A 126 18.39 -21.13 -8.80
N ALA A 127 19.55 -21.54 -9.32
CA ALA A 127 20.83 -20.83 -9.13
C ALA A 127 20.85 -19.39 -9.70
N GLU A 128 19.98 -19.06 -10.66
CA GLU A 128 19.86 -17.70 -11.21
C GLU A 128 19.07 -16.76 -10.31
N ARG A 129 18.29 -17.29 -9.36
CA ARG A 129 17.47 -16.48 -8.47
C ARG A 129 18.35 -15.83 -7.40
N LYS A 130 18.47 -14.50 -7.48
CA LYS A 130 19.29 -13.68 -6.54
C LYS A 130 18.51 -13.14 -5.35
N GLU A 131 17.19 -13.10 -5.44
CA GLU A 131 16.30 -12.53 -4.42
C GLU A 131 14.99 -13.32 -4.40
N LEU A 132 14.46 -13.54 -3.19
CA LEU A 132 13.16 -14.15 -2.98
C LEU A 132 12.39 -13.32 -1.94
N ILE A 133 11.13 -13.02 -2.25
CA ILE A 133 10.26 -12.23 -1.38
C ILE A 133 9.13 -13.13 -0.91
N VAL A 134 9.02 -13.32 0.40
CA VAL A 134 8.01 -14.16 1.04
C VAL A 134 7.24 -13.32 2.05
N GLU A 135 5.93 -13.21 1.84
CA GLU A 135 5.02 -12.60 2.80
C GLU A 135 4.38 -13.71 3.62
N ARG A 136 4.38 -13.55 4.95
CA ARG A 136 3.79 -14.53 5.86
C ARG A 136 3.01 -13.84 6.96
N ASP A 137 1.93 -14.46 7.39
CA ASP A 137 1.23 -14.05 8.60
C ASP A 137 1.90 -14.70 9.82
N THR A 138 2.24 -13.90 10.82
CA THR A 138 2.81 -14.36 12.10
C THR A 138 1.89 -13.92 13.25
N PRO A 139 2.08 -14.44 14.48
CA PRO A 139 1.33 -13.97 15.64
C PRO A 139 1.45 -12.47 15.92
N THR A 140 2.51 -11.81 15.44
CA THR A 140 2.72 -10.35 15.60
C THR A 140 2.21 -9.53 14.41
N GLY A 141 1.75 -10.20 13.34
CA GLY A 141 1.16 -9.57 12.16
C GLY A 141 1.77 -10.08 10.85
N ARG A 142 1.37 -9.47 9.74
CA ARG A 142 1.92 -9.80 8.42
C ARG A 142 3.34 -9.27 8.29
N MET A 143 4.26 -10.13 7.91
CA MET A 143 5.68 -9.84 7.75
C MET A 143 6.11 -10.07 6.31
N LEU A 144 6.90 -9.14 5.76
CA LEU A 144 7.60 -9.30 4.49
C LEU A 144 9.01 -9.80 4.77
N ASN A 145 9.46 -10.77 3.98
CA ASN A 145 10.76 -11.40 4.14
C ASN A 145 11.50 -11.39 2.84
N LEU A 146 12.69 -10.78 2.86
CA LEU A 146 13.58 -10.71 1.73
C LEU A 146 14.74 -11.66 1.98
N GLY A 147 14.80 -12.72 1.17
CA GLY A 147 15.89 -13.68 1.14
C GLY A 147 16.89 -13.35 0.03
N ARG A 148 18.17 -13.57 0.30
CA ARG A 148 19.24 -13.68 -0.70
C ARG A 148 20.08 -14.92 -0.45
N PRO A 149 20.59 -15.59 -1.50
CA PRO A 149 21.38 -16.80 -1.32
C PRO A 149 22.68 -16.49 -0.57
N LEU A 150 23.03 -17.37 0.37
CA LEU A 150 24.33 -17.37 1.02
C LEU A 150 25.16 -18.52 0.42
N GLY A 151 25.92 -18.21 -0.61
CA GLY A 151 26.82 -19.14 -1.30
C GLY A 151 28.27 -19.01 -0.88
N ILE A 152 29.01 -20.11 -0.98
CA ILE A 152 30.46 -20.15 -0.74
C ILE A 152 31.19 -19.86 -2.05
N TYR A 153 31.44 -18.60 -2.35
CA TYR A 153 32.12 -18.18 -3.59
C TYR A 153 33.62 -17.93 -3.41
N ASP A 154 34.10 -17.87 -2.17
CA ASP A 154 35.50 -17.70 -1.82
C ASP A 154 36.06 -18.98 -1.17
N ALA A 155 37.16 -19.50 -1.73
CA ALA A 155 37.86 -20.65 -1.17
C ALA A 155 38.40 -20.39 0.24
N GLY A 156 38.62 -19.12 0.61
CA GLY A 156 39.00 -18.71 1.96
C GLY A 156 38.01 -19.17 3.04
N CYS A 157 36.71 -19.30 2.73
CA CYS A 157 35.71 -19.85 3.64
C CYS A 157 36.02 -21.30 4.04
N LEU A 158 36.60 -22.08 3.14
CA LEU A 158 36.88 -23.51 3.34
C LEU A 158 38.05 -23.75 4.30
N SER A 159 38.88 -22.73 4.58
CA SER A 159 39.91 -22.80 5.62
C SER A 159 39.34 -23.03 7.02
N CYS A 160 38.08 -22.63 7.27
CA CYS A 160 37.39 -22.85 8.54
C CYS A 160 36.23 -23.83 8.41
N HIS A 161 35.60 -23.94 7.24
CA HIS A 161 34.35 -24.68 7.05
C HIS A 161 34.45 -25.88 6.09
N GLY A 162 35.66 -26.18 5.60
CA GLY A 162 35.96 -27.35 4.79
C GLY A 162 36.02 -28.61 5.67
N LYS A 163 37.21 -29.22 5.77
CA LYS A 163 37.44 -30.35 6.67
C LYS A 163 37.60 -29.88 8.11
N VAL A 164 37.18 -30.72 9.06
CA VAL A 164 37.30 -30.41 10.49
C VAL A 164 38.76 -30.33 10.89
N GLU A 165 39.61 -31.22 10.34
CA GLU A 165 41.05 -31.27 10.67
C GLU A 165 41.83 -30.01 10.28
N ASP A 166 41.37 -29.29 9.24
CA ASP A 166 42.02 -28.08 8.74
C ASP A 166 41.59 -26.82 9.49
N ALA A 167 40.51 -26.91 10.27
CA ALA A 167 39.90 -25.78 10.94
C ALA A 167 40.77 -25.24 12.09
N PRO A 168 40.77 -23.92 12.34
CA PRO A 168 41.51 -23.36 13.47
C PRO A 168 41.03 -23.96 14.80
N LYS A 169 41.96 -24.53 15.57
CA LYS A 169 41.65 -25.13 16.89
C LYS A 169 40.95 -24.15 17.82
N THR A 170 41.34 -22.87 17.78
CA THR A 170 40.72 -21.81 18.55
C THR A 170 39.22 -21.64 18.25
N MET A 171 38.76 -21.96 17.03
CA MET A 171 37.34 -21.95 16.65
C MET A 171 36.63 -23.19 17.18
N THR A 172 37.22 -24.38 16.98
CA THR A 172 36.61 -25.66 17.41
C THR A 172 36.52 -25.77 18.92
N ASP A 173 37.42 -25.12 19.66
CA ASP A 173 37.36 -25.05 21.12
C ASP A 173 36.11 -24.29 21.63
N ILE A 174 35.55 -23.38 20.81
CA ILE A 174 34.34 -22.60 21.15
C ILE A 174 33.07 -23.25 20.60
N TYR A 175 33.07 -23.64 19.33
CA TYR A 175 31.87 -24.10 18.62
C TYR A 175 31.77 -25.62 18.48
N GLY A 176 32.81 -26.36 18.87
CA GLY A 176 32.92 -27.79 18.64
C GLY A 176 33.16 -28.13 17.16
N VAL A 177 33.00 -29.42 16.86
CA VAL A 177 33.29 -30.00 15.53
C VAL A 177 32.04 -30.54 14.82
N ASN A 178 30.87 -30.44 15.45
CA ASN A 178 29.65 -31.12 14.99
C ASN A 178 28.87 -30.35 13.91
N ASN A 179 29.08 -29.04 13.77
CA ASN A 179 28.31 -28.20 12.84
C ASN A 179 29.21 -27.21 12.09
N GLY A 180 28.76 -26.76 10.92
CA GLY A 180 29.46 -25.71 10.17
C GLY A 180 30.71 -26.18 9.41
N PHE A 181 30.77 -27.46 9.07
CA PHE A 181 31.84 -28.08 8.28
C PHE A 181 31.28 -28.84 7.08
N GLY A 182 32.16 -29.24 6.16
CA GLY A 182 31.81 -30.00 4.96
C GLY A 182 31.24 -29.14 3.83
N TRP A 183 31.33 -27.82 3.94
CA TRP A 183 30.88 -26.90 2.89
C TRP A 183 31.74 -27.04 1.64
N LYS A 184 31.13 -26.83 0.47
CA LYS A 184 31.83 -26.90 -0.82
C LYS A 184 31.86 -25.54 -1.52
N LEU A 185 32.89 -25.32 -2.33
CA LEU A 185 32.94 -24.14 -3.20
C LEU A 185 31.74 -24.15 -4.16
N ASN A 186 31.12 -22.99 -4.34
CA ASN A 186 29.88 -22.73 -5.08
C ASN A 186 28.62 -23.40 -4.50
N GLU A 187 28.67 -23.92 -3.27
CA GLU A 187 27.48 -24.40 -2.58
C GLU A 187 26.70 -23.25 -1.94
N ILE A 188 25.37 -23.26 -2.12
CA ILE A 188 24.46 -22.41 -1.35
C ILE A 188 24.20 -23.11 -0.01
N ILE A 189 24.81 -22.61 1.06
CA ILE A 189 24.74 -23.22 2.41
C ILE A 189 23.54 -22.69 3.22
N GLY A 190 22.96 -21.57 2.78
CA GLY A 190 21.96 -20.84 3.53
C GLY A 190 21.35 -19.68 2.75
N ALA A 191 20.65 -18.82 3.47
CA ALA A 191 20.06 -17.60 2.98
C ALA A 191 20.24 -16.48 4.02
N GLN A 192 20.57 -15.28 3.54
CA GLN A 192 20.44 -14.07 4.33
C GLN A 192 18.98 -13.64 4.26
N VAL A 193 18.33 -13.49 5.41
CA VAL A 193 16.91 -13.17 5.49
C VAL A 193 16.73 -11.89 6.31
N VAL A 194 16.13 -10.89 5.67
CA VAL A 194 15.61 -9.69 6.31
C VAL A 194 14.11 -9.85 6.50
N THR A 195 13.61 -9.55 7.69
CA THR A 195 12.19 -9.59 8.04
C THR A 195 11.74 -8.21 8.48
N VAL A 196 10.66 -7.71 7.87
CA VAL A 196 10.12 -6.37 8.12
C VAL A 196 8.60 -6.46 8.33
N PRO A 197 8.03 -5.79 9.35
CA PRO A 197 6.59 -5.76 9.56
C PRO A 197 5.88 -4.93 8.49
N MET A 198 4.77 -5.47 7.97
CA MET A 198 3.89 -4.75 7.03
C MET A 198 2.79 -3.97 7.75
N SER A 199 2.56 -4.23 9.03
CA SER A 199 1.49 -3.61 9.82
C SER A 199 1.55 -2.08 9.81
N VAL A 200 2.75 -1.50 9.99
CA VAL A 200 2.92 -0.05 10.05
C VAL A 200 2.64 0.62 8.70
N PRO A 201 3.25 0.21 7.57
CA PRO A 201 2.95 0.83 6.27
C PRO A 201 1.52 0.58 5.79
N LEU A 202 0.94 -0.61 6.06
CA LEU A 202 -0.46 -0.88 5.74
C LEU A 202 -1.43 -0.04 6.57
N ALA A 203 -1.16 0.17 7.86
CA ALA A 203 -1.96 1.07 8.69
C ALA A 203 -1.89 2.52 8.19
N ARG A 204 -0.70 2.98 7.74
CA ARG A 204 -0.54 4.29 7.10
C ARG A 204 -1.35 4.39 5.81
N ALA A 205 -1.28 3.37 4.94
CA ALA A 205 -2.08 3.30 3.72
C ALA A 205 -3.59 3.39 4.02
N GLN A 206 -4.08 2.65 5.02
CA GLN A 206 -5.48 2.68 5.43
C GLN A 206 -5.90 4.06 5.95
N LYS A 207 -5.05 4.71 6.75
CA LYS A 207 -5.31 6.07 7.25
C LYS A 207 -5.39 7.07 6.10
N THR A 208 -4.45 7.02 5.16
CA THR A 208 -4.43 7.86 3.96
C THR A 208 -5.68 7.65 3.11
N LEU A 209 -6.08 6.39 2.87
CA LEU A 209 -7.31 6.06 2.16
C LEU A 209 -8.54 6.66 2.85
N THR A 210 -8.64 6.49 4.17
CA THR A 210 -9.76 7.00 4.96
C THR A 210 -9.86 8.52 4.88
N THR A 211 -8.74 9.22 5.06
CA THR A 211 -8.70 10.69 4.93
C THR A 211 -9.06 11.14 3.51
N PHE A 212 -8.52 10.48 2.49
CA PHE A 212 -8.85 10.77 1.10
C PHE A 212 -10.35 10.59 0.81
N MET A 213 -10.95 9.49 1.26
CA MET A 213 -12.37 9.20 1.07
C MET A 213 -13.28 10.18 1.83
N ILE A 214 -12.89 10.61 3.04
CA ILE A 214 -13.63 11.64 3.78
C ILE A 214 -13.61 12.98 3.02
N LEU A 215 -12.44 13.41 2.54
CA LEU A 215 -12.32 14.66 1.78
C LEU A 215 -13.10 14.60 0.47
N LEU A 216 -12.96 13.50 -0.28
CA LEU A 216 -13.66 13.29 -1.54
C LEU A 216 -15.18 13.24 -1.33
N GLY A 217 -15.65 12.53 -0.30
CA GLY A 217 -17.05 12.52 0.10
C GLY A 217 -17.57 13.90 0.51
N GLY A 218 -16.76 14.68 1.23
CA GLY A 218 -17.08 16.07 1.58
C GLY A 218 -17.25 16.96 0.36
N VAL A 219 -16.37 16.84 -0.64
CA VAL A 219 -16.49 17.56 -1.93
C VAL A 219 -17.78 17.14 -2.66
N PHE A 220 -18.09 15.85 -2.73
CA PHE A 220 -19.33 15.38 -3.35
C PHE A 220 -20.58 15.89 -2.64
N LEU A 221 -20.59 15.90 -1.30
CA LEU A 221 -21.69 16.46 -0.53
C LEU A 221 -21.88 17.95 -0.82
N LEU A 222 -20.79 18.71 -0.88
CA LEU A 222 -20.81 20.13 -1.23
C LEU A 222 -21.38 20.34 -2.65
N LEU A 223 -20.93 19.56 -3.63
CA LEU A 223 -21.47 19.61 -4.99
C LEU A 223 -22.96 19.23 -5.04
N LEU A 224 -23.40 18.24 -4.28
CA LEU A 224 -24.80 17.84 -4.18
C LEU A 224 -25.67 19.00 -3.68
N VAL A 225 -25.22 19.69 -2.63
CA VAL A 225 -25.92 20.86 -2.06
C VAL A 225 -25.97 21.99 -3.08
N LEU A 226 -24.85 22.35 -3.71
CA LEU A 226 -24.80 23.41 -4.71
C LEU A 226 -25.69 23.12 -5.93
N LEU A 227 -25.66 21.89 -6.45
CA LEU A 227 -26.53 21.46 -7.55
C LEU A 227 -28.00 21.50 -7.17
N ASN A 228 -28.36 21.10 -5.94
CA ASN A 228 -29.74 21.18 -5.47
C ASN A 228 -30.23 22.62 -5.33
N ILE A 229 -29.38 23.53 -4.82
CA ILE A 229 -29.67 24.96 -4.75
C ILE A 229 -29.89 25.50 -6.17
N LEU A 230 -28.96 25.24 -7.09
CA LEU A 230 -29.05 25.68 -8.47
C LEU A 230 -30.35 25.17 -9.14
N LEU A 231 -30.61 23.86 -9.06
CA LEU A 231 -31.80 23.24 -9.65
C LEU A 231 -33.10 23.81 -9.05
N HIS A 232 -33.11 24.08 -7.74
CA HIS A 232 -34.26 24.66 -7.05
C HIS A 232 -34.62 26.02 -7.62
N PHE A 233 -33.64 26.93 -7.71
CA PHE A 233 -33.88 28.32 -8.10
C PHE A 233 -34.01 28.50 -9.62
N VAL A 234 -33.22 27.78 -10.41
CA VAL A 234 -33.16 27.98 -11.87
C VAL A 234 -34.28 27.24 -12.61
N VAL A 235 -34.62 26.03 -12.16
CA VAL A 235 -35.54 25.14 -12.89
C VAL A 235 -36.84 24.91 -12.12
N ILE A 236 -36.77 24.39 -10.90
CA ILE A 236 -37.96 23.86 -10.23
C ILE A 236 -38.91 24.98 -9.82
N ARG A 237 -38.42 26.04 -9.18
CA ARG A 237 -39.27 27.13 -8.69
C ARG A 237 -40.01 27.84 -9.84
N PRO A 238 -39.37 28.21 -10.96
CA PRO A 238 -40.08 28.78 -12.12
C PRO A 238 -41.10 27.82 -12.73
N VAL A 239 -40.74 26.56 -12.95
CA VAL A 239 -41.63 25.56 -13.57
C VAL A 239 -42.86 25.30 -12.70
N VAL A 240 -42.68 25.16 -11.38
CA VAL A 240 -43.81 24.98 -10.44
C VAL A 240 -44.71 26.21 -10.47
N ARG A 241 -44.15 27.42 -10.49
CA ARG A 241 -44.95 28.66 -10.56
C ARG A 241 -45.80 28.73 -11.83
N MET A 242 -45.21 28.40 -12.99
CA MET A 242 -45.94 28.32 -14.25
C MET A 242 -47.04 27.24 -14.22
N ALA A 243 -46.76 26.07 -13.65
CA ALA A 243 -47.74 24.99 -13.51
C ALA A 243 -48.93 25.39 -12.62
N THR A 244 -48.68 26.11 -11.51
CA THR A 244 -49.74 26.65 -10.66
C THR A 244 -50.62 27.62 -11.43
N ILE A 245 -50.02 28.60 -12.13
CA ILE A 245 -50.76 29.58 -12.95
C ILE A 245 -51.58 28.88 -14.04
N ALA A 246 -51.01 27.89 -14.72
CA ALA A 246 -51.71 27.10 -15.73
C ALA A 246 -52.95 26.40 -15.14
N THR A 247 -52.81 25.84 -13.94
CA THR A 247 -53.91 25.18 -13.23
C THR A 247 -55.02 26.18 -12.89
N GLU A 248 -54.66 27.36 -12.39
CA GLU A 248 -55.64 28.39 -12.05
C GLU A 248 -56.42 28.90 -13.26
N VAL A 249 -55.73 29.15 -14.37
CA VAL A 249 -56.36 29.56 -15.64
C VAL A 249 -57.27 28.45 -16.17
N SER A 250 -56.86 27.18 -16.09
CA SER A 250 -57.68 26.06 -16.55
C SER A 250 -58.97 25.86 -15.74
N MET A 251 -58.97 26.29 -14.47
CA MET A 251 -60.14 26.24 -13.59
C MET A 251 -61.05 27.47 -13.74
N GLY A 252 -60.78 28.35 -14.71
CA GLY A 252 -61.59 29.53 -14.98
C GLY A 252 -61.47 30.63 -13.92
N LYS A 253 -60.40 30.64 -13.12
CA LYS A 253 -60.17 31.76 -12.19
C LYS A 253 -59.90 33.04 -12.99
N PRO A 254 -60.67 34.11 -12.77
CA PRO A 254 -60.38 35.39 -13.42
C PRO A 254 -59.10 36.01 -12.84
N ASP A 255 -58.42 36.80 -13.68
CA ASP A 255 -57.37 37.74 -13.26
C ASP A 255 -56.08 37.11 -12.67
N VAL A 256 -55.65 35.96 -13.21
CA VAL A 256 -54.39 35.31 -12.81
C VAL A 256 -53.19 36.12 -13.32
N PRO A 257 -52.25 36.55 -12.44
CA PRO A 257 -51.17 37.46 -12.81
C PRO A 257 -50.17 36.84 -13.81
N GLU A 258 -49.63 37.67 -14.69
CA GLU A 258 -48.62 37.27 -15.65
C GLU A 258 -47.30 36.88 -14.94
N TYR A 259 -46.69 35.80 -15.41
CA TYR A 259 -45.37 35.39 -14.97
C TYR A 259 -44.44 35.18 -16.16
N VAL A 260 -43.45 36.05 -16.26
CA VAL A 260 -42.29 35.90 -17.15
C VAL A 260 -41.04 35.83 -16.29
N LYS A 261 -40.27 34.74 -16.43
CA LYS A 261 -38.98 34.63 -15.77
C LYS A 261 -37.97 35.49 -16.53
N PRO A 262 -37.25 36.42 -15.88
CA PRO A 262 -36.19 37.18 -16.52
C PRO A 262 -35.00 36.28 -16.89
N GLY A 263 -34.36 36.54 -18.03
CA GLY A 263 -33.16 35.83 -18.50
C GLY A 263 -33.25 35.40 -19.96
N SER A 264 -32.24 34.67 -20.41
CA SER A 264 -32.10 34.17 -21.79
C SER A 264 -32.01 32.63 -21.88
N ASP A 265 -32.25 31.92 -20.78
CA ASP A 265 -32.26 30.46 -20.76
C ASP A 265 -33.57 29.85 -21.28
N GLU A 266 -33.58 28.53 -21.47
CA GLU A 266 -34.72 27.78 -22.01
C GLU A 266 -35.96 27.94 -21.13
N ILE A 267 -35.79 28.12 -19.81
CA ILE A 267 -36.90 28.35 -18.87
C ILE A 267 -37.50 29.76 -19.05
N SER A 268 -36.67 30.77 -19.34
CA SER A 268 -37.14 32.11 -19.71
C SER A 268 -37.95 32.07 -21.01
N SER A 269 -37.39 31.45 -22.06
CA SER A 269 -38.09 31.29 -23.35
C SER A 269 -39.43 30.53 -23.21
N LEU A 270 -39.44 29.48 -22.38
CA LEU A 270 -40.65 28.75 -22.03
C LEU A 270 -41.67 29.64 -21.31
N SER A 271 -41.24 30.46 -20.34
CA SER A 271 -42.14 31.36 -19.62
C SER A 271 -42.79 32.42 -20.51
N GLN A 272 -42.06 32.96 -21.49
CA GLN A 272 -42.60 33.90 -22.48
C GLN A 272 -43.63 33.23 -23.39
N SER A 273 -43.31 32.03 -23.89
CA SER A 273 -44.22 31.26 -24.74
C SER A 273 -45.50 30.87 -24.00
N PHE A 274 -45.36 30.48 -22.74
CA PHE A 274 -46.48 30.20 -21.83
C PHE A 274 -47.37 31.44 -21.61
N SER A 275 -46.78 32.61 -21.37
CA SER A 275 -47.55 33.85 -21.17
C SER A 275 -48.39 34.20 -22.41
N ARG A 276 -47.80 34.10 -23.61
CA ARG A 276 -48.54 34.33 -24.86
C ARG A 276 -49.72 33.37 -25.01
N MET A 277 -49.50 32.07 -24.75
CA MET A 277 -50.57 31.07 -24.81
C MET A 277 -51.70 31.36 -23.81
N ARG A 278 -51.36 31.77 -22.59
CA ARG A 278 -52.33 32.19 -21.56
C ARG A 278 -53.22 33.33 -22.06
N LEU A 279 -52.61 34.39 -22.61
CA LEU A 279 -53.31 35.55 -23.14
C LEU A 279 -54.25 35.18 -24.30
N SER A 280 -53.81 34.33 -25.22
CA SER A 280 -54.65 33.83 -26.32
C SER A 280 -55.86 33.05 -25.81
N LEU A 281 -55.68 32.20 -24.79
CA LEU A 281 -56.78 31.42 -24.20
C LEU A 281 -57.78 32.33 -23.47
N GLU A 282 -57.30 33.30 -22.69
CA GLU A 282 -58.15 34.27 -22.00
C GLU A 282 -59.00 35.09 -22.99
N SER A 283 -58.39 35.52 -24.10
CA SER A 283 -59.09 36.22 -25.17
C SER A 283 -60.17 35.33 -25.81
N ALA A 284 -59.86 34.06 -26.09
CA ALA A 284 -60.81 33.13 -26.68
C ALA A 284 -61.99 32.81 -25.74
N MET A 285 -61.73 32.66 -24.43
CA MET A 285 -62.78 32.44 -23.43
C MET A 285 -63.72 33.64 -23.29
N LYS A 286 -63.19 34.88 -23.38
CA LYS A 286 -64.02 36.10 -23.41
C LYS A 286 -64.94 36.13 -24.64
N MET A 287 -64.45 35.71 -25.81
CA MET A 287 -65.25 35.65 -27.04
C MET A 287 -66.33 34.56 -27.06
N LEU A 288 -66.24 33.54 -26.19
CA LEU A 288 -67.24 32.46 -26.06
C LEU A 288 -68.25 32.70 -24.93
N GLY A 289 -67.95 33.64 -24.03
CA GLY A 289 -68.80 34.02 -22.89
C GLY A 289 -69.70 35.24 -23.14
N GLU A 290 -69.58 35.85 -24.32
CA GLU A 290 -70.59 36.72 -24.96
C GLU A 290 -71.38 35.92 -25.99
#